data_AF-A0A519WF07-F1
#
_entry.id   AF-A0A519WF07-F1
#
_cell.length_a   1.000
_cell.length_b   1.000
_cell.length_c   1.000
_cell.angle_alpha   90.00
_cell.angle_beta   90.00
_cell.angle_gamma   90.00
#
_symmetry.space_group_name_H-M   'P 1'
#
loop_
_entity.id
_entity.type
_entity.pdbx_description
1 polymer ?
#
loop_
_entity_poly.entity_id
_entity_poly.type
_entity_poly.pdbx_seq_one_letter_code
_entity_poly.pdbx_strand_id
1 'polypeptide(L)' 'LNYIHQNPVKAGLVEKEEEYLNSSCGDYYGIRKGKLELIMT' A
#
# COMPACT_ATOMS: atom_id res chain seq x y z
N LEU A 1 4.41 -12.12 -0.22
CA LEU A 1 4.27 -10.65 -0.36
C LEU A 1 2.85 -10.15 -0.05
N ASN A 2 1.78 -10.92 -0.28
CA ASN A 2 0.41 -10.40 -0.18
C ASN A 2 -0.14 -10.24 1.25
N TYR A 3 0.40 -10.97 2.24
CA TYR A 3 -0.19 -11.00 3.59
C TYR A 3 -0.25 -9.61 4.25
N ILE A 4 0.82 -8.80 4.12
CA ILE A 4 0.89 -7.50 4.81
C ILE A 4 -0.05 -6.46 4.17
N HIS A 5 -0.23 -6.51 2.85
CA HIS A 5 -1.11 -5.57 2.15
C HIS A 5 -2.58 -5.81 2.48
N GLN A 6 -2.96 -7.02 2.90
CA GLN A 6 -4.33 -7.32 3.36
C GLN A 6 -4.62 -6.86 4.79
N ASN A 7 -3.61 -6.44 5.59
CA ASN A 7 -3.85 -6.03 6.97
C ASN A 7 -4.88 -4.88 7.10
N PRO A 8 -4.84 -3.83 6.27
CA PRO A 8 -5.85 -2.76 6.31
C PRO A 8 -7.27 -3.26 5.99
N VAL A 9 -7.41 -4.25 5.09
CA VAL A 9 -8.71 -4.86 4.77
C VAL A 9 -9.23 -5.69 5.95
N LYS A 10 -8.38 -6.55 6.54
CA LYS A 10 -8.72 -7.36 7.71
C LYS A 10 -9.06 -6.52 8.95
N ALA A 11 -8.44 -5.35 9.06
CA ALA A 11 -8.73 -4.37 10.11
C ALA A 11 -9.98 -3.53 9.82
N GLY A 12 -10.61 -3.65 8.65
CA GLY A 12 -11.79 -2.88 8.26
C GLY A 12 -11.52 -1.41 7.97
N LEU A 13 -10.27 -1.03 7.62
CA LEU A 13 -9.89 0.35 7.34
C LEU A 13 -10.20 0.77 5.90
N VAL A 14 -10.18 -0.19 4.97
CA VAL A 14 -10.42 -0.02 3.53
C VAL A 14 -11.08 -1.28 2.96
N GLU A 15 -11.73 -1.17 1.80
CA GLU A 15 -12.36 -2.32 1.14
C GLU A 15 -11.34 -3.11 0.30
N LYS A 16 -10.34 -2.42 -0.26
CA LYS A 16 -9.27 -3.04 -1.06
C LYS A 16 -7.89 -2.67 -0.55
N GLU A 17 -6.93 -3.59 -0.63
CA GLU A 17 -5.58 -3.37 -0.09
C GLU A 17 -4.86 -2.17 -0.71
N GLU A 18 -5.08 -1.91 -1.99
CA GLU A 18 -4.48 -0.80 -2.72
C GLU A 18 -5.04 0.56 -2.29
N GLU A 19 -6.17 0.64 -1.60
CA GLU A 19 -6.77 1.92 -1.16
C GLU A 19 -6.06 2.49 0.07
N TYR A 20 -5.37 1.64 0.85
CA TYR A 20 -4.70 2.08 2.05
C TYR A 20 -3.46 2.94 1.72
N LEU A 21 -3.57 4.25 1.92
CA LEU A 21 -2.57 5.24 1.50
C LEU A 21 -1.19 5.05 2.14
N ASN A 22 -1.14 4.44 3.33
CA ASN A 22 0.10 4.24 4.09
C ASN A 22 0.67 2.82 3.90
N SER A 23 0.47 2.26 2.71
CA SER A 23 1.04 0.99 2.26
C SER A 23 1.64 1.17 0.87
N SER A 24 2.68 0.39 0.57
CA SER A 24 3.29 0.32 -0.76
C SER A 24 2.46 -0.50 -1.76
N CYS A 25 1.30 -1.06 -1.36
CA CYS A 25 0.48 -1.87 -2.26
C CYS A 25 0.09 -1.13 -3.55
N GLY A 26 -0.26 0.16 -3.44
CA GLY A 26 -0.61 0.98 -4.61
C GLY A 26 0.56 1.17 -5.58
N ASP A 27 1.80 1.22 -5.08
CA ASP A 27 3.01 1.26 -5.91
C ASP A 27 3.22 -0.06 -6.65
N TYR A 28 3.08 -1.20 -5.95
CA TYR A 28 3.20 -2.53 -6.56
C TYR A 28 2.18 -2.77 -7.67
N TYR A 29 0.96 -2.27 -7.50
CA TYR A 29 -0.11 -2.42 -8.50
C TYR A 29 -0.06 -1.33 -9.59
N GLY A 30 0.83 -0.34 -9.48
CA GLY A 30 0.91 0.77 -10.44
C GLY A 30 -0.28 1.73 -10.42
N ILE A 31 -1.04 1.76 -9.32
CA ILE A 31 -2.26 2.56 -9.16
C ILE A 31 -1.93 3.97 -8.65
N ARG A 32 -0.91 4.11 -7.80
CA ARG A 32 -0.40 5.39 -7.32
C ARG A 32 1.09 5.32 -6.99
N LYS A 33 1.76 6.48 -6.94
CA LYS A 33 3.10 6.63 -6.36
C LYS A 33 2.99 6.83 -4.84
N GLY A 34 3.85 6.17 -4.08
CA GLY A 34 4.02 6.31 -2.65
C GLY A 34 4.52 7.70 -2.26
N LYS A 35 4.29 8.09 -1.01
CA LYS A 35 4.62 9.43 -0.51
C LYS A 35 6.10 9.65 -0.23
N LEU A 36 6.88 8.58 -0.16
CA LEU A 36 8.30 8.64 0.17
C LEU A 36 9.13 8.55 -1.10
N GLU A 37 10.07 9.47 -1.26
CA GLU A 37 11.08 9.37 -2.31
C GLU A 37 12.29 8.60 -1.76
N LEU A 38 12.70 7.56 -2.48
CA LEU A 38 13.88 6.79 -2.11
C LEU A 38 15.12 7.57 -2.55
N ILE A 39 15.82 8.19 -1.60
CA ILE A 39 17.10 8.84 -1.84
C ILE A 39 18.20 7.82 -1.52
N MET A 40 18.85 7.28 -2.55
CA MET A 40 20.06 6.46 -2.38
C MET A 40 21.26 7.40 -2.33
N THR A 41 21.72 7.72 -1.12
CA THR A 41 22.97 8.47 -0.90
C THR A 41 24.14 7.52 -0.83
#